data_AF-A0A832LZ67-F1
#
_entry.id   AF-A0A832LZ67-F1
#
_cell.length_a   1.000
_cell.length_b   1.000
_cell.length_c   1.000
_cell.angle_alpha   90.00
_cell.angle_beta   90.00
_cell.angle_gamma   90.00
#
_symmetry.space_group_name_H-M   'P 1'
#
loop_
_entity.id
_entity.type
_entity.pdbx_description
1 polymer ?
#
loop_
_entity_poly.entity_id
_entity_poly.type
_entity_poly.pdbx_seq_one_letter_code
_entity_poly.pdbx_strand_id
1 'polypeptide(L)'
;MSVKRISGRDYDVEVDYETGVVRVIDKREFKEYVLEPDEAEEWLSEIERERAAEYERKKQLLEEILARRRKTEAKPAEAEIEIETAGAPEEVPVEKPVEVEVEEAAAPAEVPVEAEKAEKPASPAPPPPAPPAEPPAPAEKPARAKRAKKREPTAAEAARAAVRESGRLAARASRALVEQRPTPTAVLKGLTNVVVYGFIAAGVGLTAAVAEGVLWRAGLLGALLAALFSLLFQAVYLPAILAGHLLIASTLLAATRLAKAGGGRWRGRRWVASVVDLTAWTVLSAALAATARAVWIPLTVGFVADALLMVLTALAPVVATAVLVIGAIIILLLLLSRSLQSAWGAAIAAPFIPFLGPPIQLWSLARLAHAVWSSTDAALALLIAIVGVVARFAEPLAALALAGLWVVFGMVASASKDWRWFRIPLAASAAFAIVARGWGYDWAARATIDAFTAAAQQLNAPGLARAATLYRNLLEWLGTKL
;
A
#
# COMPACT_ATOMS: atom_id res chain seq x y z
N MET A 1 -16.99 -17.51 -42.42
CA MET A 1 -16.02 -17.15 -41.36
C MET A 1 -16.38 -17.83 -40.06
N SER A 2 -16.07 -19.12 -39.94
CA SER A 2 -16.21 -19.88 -38.69
C SER A 2 -14.92 -19.79 -37.88
N VAL A 3 -14.70 -18.68 -37.18
CA VAL A 3 -13.60 -18.55 -36.22
C VAL A 3 -14.11 -18.94 -34.83
N LYS A 4 -13.47 -19.93 -34.19
CA LYS A 4 -13.81 -20.34 -32.83
C LYS A 4 -12.73 -19.87 -31.87
N ARG A 5 -13.15 -19.05 -30.91
CA ARG A 5 -12.27 -18.52 -29.87
C ARG A 5 -12.46 -19.29 -28.57
N ILE A 6 -11.36 -19.78 -28.01
CA ILE A 6 -11.30 -20.46 -26.72
C ILE A 6 -10.43 -19.60 -25.79
N SER A 7 -11.06 -18.96 -24.81
CA SER A 7 -10.36 -18.11 -23.85
C SER A 7 -10.09 -18.88 -22.56
N GLY A 8 -8.82 -19.16 -22.29
CA GLY A 8 -8.32 -19.74 -21.03
C GLY A 8 -7.76 -18.69 -20.06
N ARG A 9 -7.39 -19.15 -18.86
CA ARG A 9 -6.71 -18.32 -17.85
C ARG A 9 -5.34 -17.83 -18.33
N ASP A 10 -4.60 -18.70 -19.02
CA ASP A 10 -3.20 -18.46 -19.41
C ASP A 10 -3.02 -18.23 -20.92
N TYR A 11 -3.96 -18.67 -21.75
CA TYR A 11 -3.89 -18.56 -23.22
C TYR A 11 -5.24 -18.13 -23.80
N ASP A 12 -5.23 -17.34 -24.87
CA ASP A 12 -6.37 -17.22 -25.79
C ASP A 12 -6.02 -17.93 -27.09
N VAL A 13 -6.91 -18.82 -27.55
CA VAL A 13 -6.72 -19.56 -28.81
C VAL A 13 -7.82 -19.17 -29.77
N GLU A 14 -7.46 -18.73 -30.97
CA GLU A 14 -8.36 -18.49 -32.09
C GLU A 14 -8.08 -19.52 -33.19
N VAL A 15 -9.09 -20.34 -33.49
CA VAL A 15 -9.01 -21.36 -34.53
C VAL A 15 -9.82 -20.88 -35.72
N ASP A 16 -9.16 -20.70 -36.87
CA ASP A 16 -9.83 -20.46 -38.14
C ASP A 16 -9.98 -21.78 -38.89
N TYR A 17 -11.21 -22.30 -38.93
CA TYR A 17 -11.52 -23.59 -39.57
C TYR A 17 -11.46 -23.54 -41.10
N GLU A 18 -11.48 -22.35 -41.71
CA GLU A 18 -11.39 -22.22 -43.18
C GLU A 18 -9.94 -22.29 -43.67
N THR A 19 -8.99 -21.81 -42.86
CA THR A 19 -7.56 -21.77 -43.20
C THR A 19 -6.71 -22.81 -42.47
N GLY A 20 -7.26 -23.44 -41.42
CA GLY A 20 -6.54 -24.41 -40.57
C GLY A 20 -5.52 -23.77 -39.62
N VAL A 21 -5.40 -22.44 -39.63
CA VAL A 21 -4.41 -21.71 -38.85
C VAL A 21 -4.90 -21.51 -37.41
N VAL A 22 -4.04 -21.85 -36.45
CA VAL A 22 -4.33 -21.65 -35.02
C VAL A 22 -3.48 -20.50 -34.50
N ARG A 23 -4.15 -19.44 -34.01
CA ARG A 23 -3.49 -18.33 -33.33
C ARG A 23 -3.57 -18.52 -31.83
N VAL A 24 -2.42 -18.53 -31.18
CA VAL A 24 -2.31 -18.65 -29.73
C VAL A 24 -1.72 -17.35 -29.18
N ILE A 25 -2.43 -16.71 -28.27
CA ILE A 25 -1.96 -15.57 -27.51
C ILE A 25 -1.63 -16.05 -26.09
N ASP A 26 -0.33 -16.09 -25.78
CA ASP A 26 0.15 -16.37 -24.43
C ASP A 26 0.02 -15.11 -23.56
N LYS A 27 -0.83 -15.18 -22.52
CA LYS A 27 -1.10 -14.04 -21.62
C LYS A 27 0.00 -13.85 -20.57
N ARG A 28 0.87 -14.84 -20.35
CA ARG A 28 2.01 -14.77 -19.43
C ARG A 28 3.21 -14.12 -20.11
N GLU A 29 3.48 -14.49 -21.37
CA GLU A 29 4.63 -13.95 -22.13
C GLU A 29 4.28 -12.76 -23.02
N PHE A 30 3.00 -12.46 -23.23
CA PHE A 30 2.51 -11.44 -24.17
C PHE A 30 3.02 -11.65 -25.60
N LYS A 31 3.09 -12.91 -26.04
CA LYS A 31 3.49 -13.30 -27.40
C LYS A 31 2.34 -13.96 -28.14
N GLU A 32 2.29 -13.72 -29.44
CA GLU A 32 1.37 -14.36 -30.37
C GLU A 32 2.15 -15.39 -31.19
N TYR A 33 1.65 -16.62 -31.19
CA TYR A 33 2.15 -17.72 -32.00
C TYR A 33 1.10 -18.03 -33.07
N VAL A 34 1.55 -18.15 -34.31
CA VAL A 34 0.73 -18.61 -35.42
C VAL A 34 1.23 -20.01 -35.74
N LEU A 35 0.41 -21.02 -35.46
CA LEU A 35 0.75 -22.42 -35.62
C LEU A 35 0.10 -22.97 -36.88
N GLU A 36 0.86 -23.78 -37.61
CA GLU A 36 0.33 -24.64 -38.68
C GLU A 36 -0.51 -25.78 -38.07
N PRO A 37 -1.43 -26.41 -38.84
CA PRO A 37 -2.35 -27.43 -38.31
C PRO A 37 -1.66 -28.57 -37.57
N ASP A 38 -0.54 -29.06 -38.10
CA ASP A 38 0.21 -30.20 -37.54
C ASP A 38 0.92 -29.80 -36.23
N GLU A 39 1.43 -28.57 -36.15
CA GLU A 39 2.07 -28.02 -34.95
C GLU A 39 1.04 -27.69 -33.85
N ALA A 40 -0.19 -27.35 -34.24
CA ALA A 40 -1.27 -27.03 -33.31
C ALA A 40 -1.78 -28.28 -32.54
N GLU A 41 -1.85 -29.44 -33.20
CA GLU A 41 -2.21 -30.70 -32.53
C GLU A 41 -1.13 -31.14 -31.53
N GLU A 42 0.14 -31.04 -31.92
CA GLU A 42 1.27 -31.35 -31.04
C GLU A 42 1.27 -30.43 -29.81
N TRP A 43 1.14 -29.11 -30.01
CA TRP A 43 1.09 -28.12 -28.95
C TRP A 43 -0.10 -28.30 -28.00
N LEU A 44 -1.30 -28.61 -28.52
CA LEU A 44 -2.47 -28.91 -27.69
C LEU A 44 -2.24 -30.15 -26.83
N SER A 45 -1.64 -31.20 -27.41
CA SER A 45 -1.33 -32.43 -26.68
C SER A 45 -0.29 -32.23 -25.57
N GLU A 46 0.68 -31.34 -25.78
CA GLU A 46 1.70 -30.97 -24.79
C GLU A 46 1.06 -30.22 -23.61
N ILE A 47 0.19 -29.24 -23.89
CA ILE A 47 -0.52 -28.49 -22.85
C ILE A 47 -1.48 -29.37 -22.04
N GLU A 48 -2.16 -30.32 -22.67
CA GLU A 48 -3.02 -31.26 -21.95
C GLU A 48 -2.20 -32.16 -21.01
N ARG A 49 -1.02 -32.60 -21.43
CA ARG A 49 -0.08 -33.33 -20.56
C ARG A 49 0.43 -32.48 -19.42
N GLU A 50 0.83 -31.23 -19.68
CA GLU A 50 1.27 -30.31 -18.63
C GLU A 50 0.17 -30.02 -17.62
N ARG A 51 -1.07 -29.81 -18.08
CA ARG A 51 -2.23 -29.61 -17.20
C ARG A 51 -2.55 -30.84 -16.36
N ALA A 52 -2.46 -32.04 -16.95
CA ALA A 52 -2.63 -33.29 -16.21
C ALA A 52 -1.56 -33.45 -15.12
N ALA A 53 -0.29 -33.14 -15.44
CA ALA A 53 0.81 -33.16 -14.49
C ALA A 53 0.66 -32.10 -13.39
N GLU A 54 0.21 -30.89 -13.73
CA GLU A 54 -0.05 -29.82 -12.75
C GLU A 54 -1.22 -30.17 -11.83
N TYR A 55 -2.27 -30.82 -12.37
CA TYR A 55 -3.41 -31.29 -11.60
C TYR A 55 -2.99 -32.36 -10.57
N GLU A 56 -2.19 -33.35 -10.98
CA GLU A 56 -1.65 -34.36 -10.06
C GLU A 56 -0.74 -33.75 -8.99
N ARG A 57 0.12 -32.79 -9.34
CA ARG A 57 0.93 -32.06 -8.34
C ARG A 57 0.06 -31.31 -7.33
N LYS A 58 -1.01 -30.64 -7.79
CA LYS A 58 -1.94 -29.93 -6.90
C LYS A 58 -2.70 -30.89 -5.99
N LYS A 59 -3.09 -32.05 -6.51
CA LYS A 59 -3.74 -33.11 -5.73
C LYS A 59 -2.83 -33.64 -4.63
N GLN A 60 -1.57 -33.94 -4.96
CA GLN A 60 -0.55 -34.38 -3.99
C GLN A 60 -0.30 -33.33 -2.89
N LEU A 61 -0.19 -32.04 -3.25
CA LEU A 61 -0.06 -30.97 -2.27
C LEU A 61 -1.28 -30.85 -1.36
N LEU A 62 -2.48 -31.07 -1.90
CA LEU A 62 -3.72 -31.04 -1.11
C LEU A 62 -3.79 -32.22 -0.14
N GLU A 63 -3.40 -33.42 -0.58
CA GLU A 63 -3.29 -34.60 0.26
C GLU A 63 -2.24 -34.41 1.37
N GLU A 64 -1.09 -33.80 1.06
CA GLU A 64 -0.06 -33.47 2.06
C GLU A 64 -0.57 -32.46 3.10
N ILE A 65 -1.26 -31.41 2.67
CA ILE A 65 -1.86 -30.41 3.57
C ILE A 65 -2.90 -31.07 4.48
N LEU A 66 -3.77 -31.93 3.92
CA LEU A 66 -4.78 -32.66 4.69
C LEU A 66 -4.14 -33.65 5.68
N ALA A 67 -3.07 -34.33 5.29
CA ALA A 67 -2.31 -35.23 6.16
C ALA A 67 -1.63 -34.47 7.33
N ARG A 68 -1.03 -33.30 7.06
CA ARG A 68 -0.49 -32.42 8.11
C ARG A 68 -1.57 -31.97 9.07
N ARG A 69 -2.77 -31.62 8.57
CA ARG A 69 -3.89 -31.19 9.39
C ARG A 69 -4.39 -32.31 10.31
N ARG A 70 -4.51 -33.55 9.80
CA ARG A 70 -4.85 -34.73 10.61
C ARG A 70 -3.82 -35.02 11.70
N LYS A 71 -2.51 -34.86 11.42
CA LYS A 71 -1.45 -34.97 12.44
C LYS A 71 -1.53 -33.88 13.52
N THR A 72 -2.06 -32.71 13.18
CA THR A 72 -2.20 -31.58 14.12
C THR A 72 -3.46 -31.74 14.98
N GLU A 73 -4.54 -32.32 14.45
CA GLU A 73 -5.77 -32.62 15.19
C GLU A 73 -5.65 -33.89 16.08
N ALA A 74 -4.68 -34.78 15.81
CA ALA A 74 -4.47 -36.02 16.56
C ALA A 74 -3.55 -35.90 17.80
N LYS A 75 -3.19 -34.69 18.25
CA LYS A 75 -2.61 -34.47 19.58
C LYS A 75 -3.73 -34.04 20.54
N PRO A 76 -4.29 -34.92 21.38
CA PRO A 76 -5.23 -34.51 22.41
C PRO A 76 -4.46 -33.76 23.51
N ALA A 77 -5.08 -32.69 23.99
CA ALA A 77 -4.73 -32.02 25.21
C ALA A 77 -5.15 -32.91 26.39
N GLU A 78 -4.19 -33.52 27.07
CA GLU A 78 -4.30 -33.86 28.49
C GLU A 78 -3.60 -32.74 29.27
N ALA A 79 -4.39 -31.78 29.71
CA ALA A 79 -4.07 -30.90 30.82
C ALA A 79 -5.39 -30.56 31.48
N GLU A 80 -5.73 -31.37 32.49
CA GLU A 80 -6.81 -31.12 33.43
C GLU A 80 -6.62 -29.73 34.04
N ILE A 81 -7.67 -28.91 33.97
CA ILE A 81 -7.84 -27.78 34.87
C ILE A 81 -9.21 -27.98 35.50
N GLU A 82 -9.17 -28.41 36.76
CA GLU A 82 -10.32 -28.43 37.66
C GLU A 82 -10.92 -27.02 37.75
N ILE A 83 -12.24 -26.96 37.56
CA ILE A 83 -13.04 -25.77 37.78
C ILE A 83 -13.67 -25.92 39.16
N GLU A 84 -13.18 -25.16 40.14
CA GLU A 84 -13.95 -24.85 41.34
C GLU A 84 -14.68 -23.51 41.14
N THR A 85 -15.99 -23.61 41.01
CA THR A 85 -16.99 -22.54 41.08
C THR A 85 -17.27 -22.14 42.52
N ALA A 86 -17.31 -20.82 42.83
CA ALA A 86 -18.41 -20.16 43.56
C ALA A 86 -18.13 -18.68 43.90
N GLY A 87 -19.17 -17.85 43.80
CA GLY A 87 -19.47 -16.82 44.81
C GLY A 87 -18.92 -15.40 44.58
N ALA A 88 -19.83 -14.44 44.47
CA ALA A 88 -19.58 -12.99 44.35
C ALA A 88 -19.41 -12.31 45.75
N PRO A 89 -19.59 -10.98 45.88
CA PRO A 89 -18.58 -9.92 45.78
C PRO A 89 -18.37 -9.19 47.12
N GLU A 90 -17.23 -8.53 47.35
CA GLU A 90 -17.12 -7.51 48.40
C GLU A 90 -15.99 -6.50 48.16
N GLU A 91 -16.08 -5.39 48.88
CA GLU A 91 -15.65 -4.03 48.55
C GLU A 91 -14.15 -3.70 48.77
N VAL A 92 -13.72 -2.61 48.12
CA VAL A 92 -12.49 -1.77 48.25
C VAL A 92 -12.12 -1.54 49.75
N PRO A 93 -10.85 -1.32 50.23
CA PRO A 93 -9.85 -0.41 49.62
C PRO A 93 -8.32 -0.53 49.96
N VAL A 94 -7.51 0.28 49.26
CA VAL A 94 -6.34 1.07 49.76
C VAL A 94 -4.92 0.45 49.95
N GLU A 95 -3.96 1.20 49.39
CA GLU A 95 -2.54 1.43 49.76
C GLU A 95 -1.39 0.43 49.49
N LYS A 96 -0.50 0.91 48.59
CA LYS A 96 0.96 1.13 48.69
C LYS A 96 1.85 0.41 47.68
N PRO A 97 2.88 1.11 47.16
CA PRO A 97 3.82 0.59 46.17
C PRO A 97 4.88 -0.28 46.86
N VAL A 98 5.18 -1.44 46.26
CA VAL A 98 6.34 -2.25 46.64
C VAL A 98 7.49 -1.89 45.69
N GLU A 99 8.54 -1.30 46.27
CA GLU A 99 9.87 -1.24 45.69
C GLU A 99 10.36 -2.66 45.40
N VAL A 100 10.81 -2.90 44.17
CA VAL A 100 11.63 -4.07 43.86
C VAL A 100 12.96 -3.54 43.35
N GLU A 101 13.93 -3.51 44.25
CA GLU A 101 15.35 -3.56 43.94
C GLU A 101 15.60 -4.79 43.05
N VAL A 102 16.14 -4.59 41.86
CA VAL A 102 16.76 -5.67 41.11
C VAL A 102 18.27 -5.46 41.13
N GLU A 103 18.85 -6.39 41.86
CA GLU A 103 20.24 -6.70 42.13
C GLU A 103 21.15 -6.63 40.89
N GLU A 104 22.26 -5.92 41.09
CA GLU A 104 23.40 -5.77 40.20
C GLU A 104 24.21 -7.08 40.17
N ALA A 105 24.33 -7.71 38.98
CA ALA A 105 25.18 -8.87 38.77
C ALA A 105 26.28 -8.56 37.74
N ALA A 106 27.43 -8.20 38.30
CA ALA A 106 28.82 -8.32 37.87
C ALA A 106 29.14 -8.87 36.46
N ALA A 107 29.98 -8.08 35.77
CA ALA A 107 30.88 -8.51 34.71
C ALA A 107 31.97 -9.48 35.21
N PRO A 108 32.69 -10.15 34.29
CA PRO A 108 34.11 -10.32 34.49
C PRO A 108 34.97 -9.74 33.37
N ALA A 109 36.15 -9.33 33.81
CA ALA A 109 37.13 -8.49 33.16
C ALA A 109 38.00 -9.20 32.11
N GLU A 110 38.54 -8.35 31.24
CA GLU A 110 39.73 -8.52 30.41
C GLU A 110 40.98 -8.84 31.24
N VAL A 111 41.95 -9.61 30.70
CA VAL A 111 43.38 -9.22 30.60
C VAL A 111 44.17 -10.20 29.66
N PRO A 112 45.38 -9.84 29.16
CA PRO A 112 45.73 -9.87 27.72
C PRO A 112 47.16 -10.43 27.40
N VAL A 113 47.70 -10.05 26.22
CA VAL A 113 49.13 -9.95 25.79
C VAL A 113 49.83 -11.29 25.42
N GLU A 114 50.72 -11.46 24.43
CA GLU A 114 51.63 -10.58 23.68
C GLU A 114 52.15 -11.22 22.37
N ALA A 115 52.85 -10.38 21.59
CA ALA A 115 53.53 -10.52 20.29
C ALA A 115 54.55 -11.68 20.19
N GLU A 116 55.26 -12.02 19.11
CA GLU A 116 55.77 -11.38 17.89
C GLU A 116 56.33 -12.57 17.05
N LYS A 117 56.41 -12.60 15.72
CA LYS A 117 57.61 -12.18 14.96
C LYS A 117 57.41 -12.39 13.46
N ALA A 118 57.99 -11.48 12.69
CA ALA A 118 58.07 -11.49 11.24
C ALA A 118 59.24 -12.33 10.71
N GLU A 119 59.08 -12.89 9.50
CA GLU A 119 60.19 -13.08 8.56
C GLU A 119 59.69 -13.07 7.10
N LYS A 120 60.51 -12.53 6.21
CA LYS A 120 60.26 -12.21 4.78
C LYS A 120 61.26 -13.03 3.93
N PRO A 121 61.32 -12.83 2.60
CA PRO A 121 60.71 -13.59 1.52
C PRO A 121 61.65 -14.57 0.80
N ALA A 122 61.10 -15.47 -0.02
CA ALA A 122 61.83 -16.10 -1.13
C ALA A 122 61.00 -16.05 -2.43
N SER A 123 61.65 -15.64 -3.50
CA SER A 123 61.17 -15.63 -4.89
C SER A 123 62.02 -16.64 -5.70
N PRO A 124 61.77 -16.87 -6.99
CA PRO A 124 60.85 -17.85 -7.55
C PRO A 124 61.58 -19.02 -8.24
N ALA A 125 60.89 -20.13 -8.50
CA ALA A 125 61.38 -21.24 -9.33
C ALA A 125 60.63 -21.32 -10.68
N PRO A 126 61.27 -21.85 -11.74
CA PRO A 126 60.95 -21.58 -13.15
C PRO A 126 59.81 -22.44 -13.74
N PRO A 127 59.28 -22.07 -14.94
CA PRO A 127 58.10 -22.72 -15.51
C PRO A 127 58.42 -24.09 -16.12
N PRO A 128 57.49 -25.06 -16.06
CA PRO A 128 57.59 -26.31 -16.81
C PRO A 128 57.25 -26.11 -18.32
N PRO A 129 57.75 -27.00 -19.20
CA PRO A 129 57.76 -26.84 -20.66
C PRO A 129 56.38 -27.01 -21.32
N ALA A 130 56.25 -26.40 -22.51
CA ALA A 130 55.04 -26.39 -23.33
C ALA A 130 54.60 -27.80 -23.78
N PRO A 131 53.30 -28.14 -23.71
CA PRO A 131 52.77 -29.33 -24.37
C PRO A 131 52.71 -29.16 -25.89
N PRO A 132 52.85 -30.27 -26.66
CA PRO A 132 52.89 -30.26 -28.12
C PRO A 132 51.55 -29.86 -28.76
N ALA A 133 51.65 -29.26 -29.96
CA ALA A 133 50.54 -28.72 -30.74
C ALA A 133 49.44 -29.75 -31.05
N GLU A 134 48.22 -29.48 -30.59
CA GLU A 134 47.01 -30.14 -31.08
C GLU A 134 46.61 -29.58 -32.46
N PRO A 135 46.11 -30.44 -33.38
CA PRO A 135 45.65 -30.03 -34.70
C PRO A 135 44.36 -29.19 -34.63
N PRO A 136 44.12 -28.29 -35.61
CA PRO A 136 43.02 -27.32 -35.53
C PRO A 136 41.65 -28.00 -35.56
N ALA A 137 40.87 -27.77 -34.50
CA ALA A 137 39.45 -28.07 -34.46
C ALA A 137 38.67 -27.21 -35.48
N PRO A 138 37.58 -27.75 -36.07
CA PRO A 138 36.81 -27.08 -37.10
C PRO A 138 36.10 -25.83 -36.56
N ALA A 139 36.06 -24.79 -37.40
CA ALA A 139 35.51 -23.47 -37.10
C ALA A 139 34.12 -23.52 -36.45
N GLU A 140 34.06 -23.26 -35.15
CA GLU A 140 32.83 -22.86 -34.47
C GLU A 140 32.39 -21.50 -35.01
N LYS A 141 31.24 -21.50 -35.68
CA LYS A 141 30.53 -20.27 -36.03
C LYS A 141 30.21 -19.53 -34.73
N PRO A 142 30.61 -18.26 -34.54
CA PRO A 142 30.27 -17.54 -33.34
C PRO A 142 28.74 -17.34 -33.30
N ALA A 143 28.10 -18.04 -32.35
CA ALA A 143 26.74 -17.78 -31.95
C ALA A 143 26.67 -16.29 -31.54
N ARG A 144 26.07 -15.49 -32.43
CA ARG A 144 25.89 -14.05 -32.26
C ARG A 144 24.84 -13.83 -31.18
N ALA A 145 25.23 -14.01 -29.92
CA ALA A 145 24.45 -13.63 -28.76
C ALA A 145 24.31 -12.10 -28.79
N LYS A 146 23.26 -11.62 -29.44
CA LYS A 146 22.76 -10.25 -29.30
C LYS A 146 22.33 -10.11 -27.85
N ARG A 147 23.27 -9.81 -26.95
CA ARG A 147 22.98 -9.18 -25.66
C ARG A 147 22.30 -7.85 -25.99
N ALA A 148 20.98 -7.86 -26.05
CA ALA A 148 20.20 -6.65 -25.94
C ALA A 148 20.62 -6.01 -24.61
N LYS A 149 21.46 -4.97 -24.66
CA LYS A 149 21.68 -4.10 -23.51
C LYS A 149 20.28 -3.64 -23.10
N LYS A 150 19.78 -4.15 -21.96
CA LYS A 150 18.62 -3.56 -21.28
C LYS A 150 18.98 -2.10 -21.06
N ARG A 151 18.48 -1.21 -21.94
CA ARG A 151 18.52 0.22 -21.68
C ARG A 151 17.69 0.41 -20.43
N GLU A 152 18.32 0.92 -19.38
CA GLU A 152 17.58 1.37 -18.21
C GLU A 152 16.57 2.42 -18.70
N PRO A 153 15.27 2.23 -18.40
CA PRO A 153 14.26 3.19 -18.81
C PRO A 153 14.63 4.54 -18.22
N THR A 154 14.59 5.58 -19.04
CA THR A 154 14.83 6.93 -18.55
C THR A 154 13.76 7.30 -17.51
N ALA A 155 14.08 8.19 -16.56
CA ALA A 155 13.11 8.61 -15.52
C ALA A 155 11.77 9.10 -16.12
N ALA A 156 11.83 9.73 -17.30
CA ALA A 156 10.64 10.15 -18.04
C ALA A 156 9.81 8.97 -18.60
N GLU A 157 10.44 7.91 -19.09
CA GLU A 157 9.75 6.71 -19.59
C GLU A 157 9.13 5.90 -18.45
N ALA A 158 9.84 5.78 -17.34
CA ALA A 158 9.35 5.09 -16.15
C ALA A 158 8.17 5.86 -15.50
N ALA A 159 8.25 7.19 -15.40
CA ALA A 159 7.13 8.03 -14.95
C ALA A 159 5.90 7.87 -15.85
N ARG A 160 6.08 7.84 -17.19
CA ARG A 160 4.98 7.58 -18.13
C ARG A 160 4.38 6.18 -17.96
N ALA A 161 5.20 5.17 -17.67
CA ALA A 161 4.74 3.83 -17.38
C ALA A 161 3.90 3.77 -16.08
N ALA A 162 4.36 4.42 -15.01
CA ALA A 162 3.63 4.52 -13.74
C ALA A 162 2.28 5.24 -13.89
N VAL A 163 2.23 6.33 -14.67
CA VAL A 163 0.97 7.03 -14.99
C VAL A 163 0.03 6.13 -15.78
N ARG A 164 0.53 5.39 -16.78
CA ARG A 164 -0.28 4.42 -17.55
C ARG A 164 -0.81 3.29 -16.69
N GLU A 165 0.00 2.76 -15.78
CA GLU A 165 -0.40 1.72 -14.84
C GLU A 165 -1.48 2.23 -13.89
N SER A 166 -1.29 3.41 -13.31
CA SER A 166 -2.29 4.09 -12.47
C SER A 166 -3.61 4.31 -13.22
N GLY A 167 -3.55 4.74 -14.49
CA GLY A 167 -4.73 4.89 -15.34
C GLY A 167 -5.45 3.56 -15.62
N ARG A 168 -4.70 2.47 -15.88
CA ARG A 168 -5.25 1.12 -16.05
C ARG A 168 -5.90 0.60 -14.78
N LEU A 169 -5.30 0.85 -13.61
CA LEU A 169 -5.83 0.45 -12.31
C LEU A 169 -7.10 1.24 -11.96
N ALA A 170 -7.10 2.56 -12.18
CA ALA A 170 -8.28 3.40 -12.08
C ALA A 170 -9.42 2.86 -12.95
N ALA A 171 -9.15 2.49 -14.21
CA ALA A 171 -10.15 1.92 -15.11
C ALA A 171 -10.66 0.54 -14.67
N ARG A 172 -9.78 -0.38 -14.24
CA ARG A 172 -10.16 -1.73 -13.77
C ARG A 172 -11.04 -1.68 -12.52
N ALA A 173 -10.69 -0.85 -11.56
CA ALA A 173 -11.47 -0.70 -10.33
C ALA A 173 -12.78 0.05 -10.56
N SER A 174 -12.82 1.00 -11.50
CA SER A 174 -14.08 1.64 -11.93
C SER A 174 -15.03 0.61 -12.56
N ARG A 175 -14.52 -0.32 -13.37
CA ARG A 175 -15.30 -1.48 -13.86
C ARG A 175 -15.74 -2.40 -12.71
N ALA A 176 -14.86 -2.68 -11.75
CA ALA A 176 -15.20 -3.52 -10.59
C ALA A 176 -16.31 -2.93 -9.72
N LEU A 177 -16.43 -1.59 -9.66
CA LEU A 177 -17.51 -0.87 -8.99
C LEU A 177 -18.89 -1.14 -9.61
N VAL A 178 -18.90 -1.44 -10.92
CA VAL A 178 -20.11 -1.72 -11.70
C VAL A 178 -20.39 -3.24 -11.79
N GLU A 179 -19.35 -4.07 -11.88
CA GLU A 179 -19.47 -5.46 -12.33
C GLU A 179 -19.30 -6.52 -11.22
N GLN A 180 -18.70 -6.22 -10.06
CA GLN A 180 -18.39 -7.26 -9.05
C GLN A 180 -18.89 -6.93 -7.64
N ARG A 181 -19.63 -7.86 -7.03
CA ARG A 181 -19.73 -7.92 -5.56
C ARG A 181 -18.35 -8.33 -5.03
N PRO A 182 -17.66 -7.50 -4.27
CA PRO A 182 -16.36 -7.86 -3.74
C PRO A 182 -16.52 -9.02 -2.76
N THR A 183 -15.63 -10.01 -2.83
CA THR A 183 -15.61 -11.09 -1.84
C THR A 183 -15.14 -10.53 -0.49
N PRO A 184 -15.73 -10.94 0.65
CA PRO A 184 -15.33 -10.45 1.97
C PRO A 184 -13.83 -10.64 2.24
N THR A 185 -13.25 -11.74 1.76
CA THR A 185 -11.82 -12.03 1.88
C THR A 185 -10.94 -11.07 1.11
N ALA A 186 -11.35 -10.64 -0.09
CA ALA A 186 -10.60 -9.65 -0.87
C ALA A 186 -10.66 -8.26 -0.21
N VAL A 187 -11.82 -7.88 0.35
CA VAL A 187 -11.97 -6.62 1.09
C VAL A 187 -11.10 -6.63 2.35
N LEU A 188 -11.17 -7.69 3.15
CA LEU A 188 -10.36 -7.82 4.37
C LEU A 188 -8.86 -7.80 4.08
N LYS A 189 -8.39 -8.55 3.08
CA LYS A 189 -6.98 -8.52 2.66
C LYS A 189 -6.55 -7.13 2.20
N GLY A 190 -7.42 -6.43 1.46
CA GLY A 190 -7.20 -5.05 1.06
C GLY A 190 -7.07 -4.12 2.26
N LEU A 191 -7.95 -4.25 3.25
CA LEU A 191 -7.91 -3.45 4.48
C LEU A 191 -6.67 -3.74 5.32
N THR A 192 -6.22 -5.00 5.41
CA THR A 192 -4.95 -5.32 6.06
C THR A 192 -3.79 -4.59 5.39
N ASN A 193 -3.75 -4.55 4.05
CA ASN A 193 -2.72 -3.80 3.33
C ASN A 193 -2.84 -2.29 3.58
N VAL A 194 -4.05 -1.74 3.65
CA VAL A 194 -4.29 -0.33 3.99
C VAL A 194 -3.72 -0.01 5.37
N VAL A 195 -4.00 -0.84 6.37
CA VAL A 195 -3.44 -0.72 7.71
C VAL A 195 -1.92 -0.76 7.66
N VAL A 196 -1.33 -1.82 7.10
CA VAL A 196 0.14 -2.00 7.05
C VAL A 196 0.84 -0.82 6.39
N TYR A 197 0.44 -0.44 5.17
CA TYR A 197 1.11 0.63 4.44
C TYR A 197 0.84 2.01 5.04
N GLY A 198 -0.37 2.24 5.56
CA GLY A 198 -0.69 3.48 6.25
C GLY A 198 0.11 3.65 7.55
N PHE A 199 0.26 2.59 8.34
CA PHE A 199 1.07 2.62 9.56
C PHE A 199 2.56 2.81 9.25
N ILE A 200 3.08 2.22 8.17
CA ILE A 200 4.47 2.48 7.74
C ILE A 200 4.64 3.97 7.41
N ALA A 201 3.77 4.54 6.57
CA ALA A 201 3.88 5.92 6.14
C ALA A 201 3.70 6.92 7.30
N ALA A 202 2.66 6.72 8.13
CA ALA A 202 2.40 7.56 9.29
C ALA A 202 3.47 7.39 10.37
N GLY A 203 3.92 6.15 10.61
CA GLY A 203 4.95 5.81 11.58
C GLY A 203 6.28 6.51 11.31
N VAL A 204 6.72 6.56 10.04
CA VAL A 204 7.94 7.30 9.67
C VAL A 204 7.82 8.80 10.03
N GLY A 205 6.67 9.43 9.80
CA GLY A 205 6.43 10.83 10.17
C GLY A 205 6.37 11.05 11.68
N LEU A 206 5.76 10.12 12.42
CA LEU A 206 5.72 10.17 13.88
C LEU A 206 7.12 9.97 14.49
N THR A 207 7.95 9.08 13.94
CA THR A 207 9.35 8.93 14.36
C THR A 207 10.14 10.22 14.14
N ALA A 208 9.91 10.92 13.02
CA ALA A 208 10.49 12.24 12.78
C ALA A 208 10.04 13.27 13.82
N ALA A 209 8.77 13.24 14.24
CA ALA A 209 8.23 14.12 15.26
C ALA A 209 8.80 13.81 16.67
N VAL A 210 8.99 12.53 17.01
CA VAL A 210 9.67 12.12 18.24
C VAL A 210 11.11 12.64 18.25
N ALA A 211 11.84 12.49 17.14
CA ALA A 211 13.21 12.98 17.02
C ALA A 211 13.29 14.52 17.17
N GLU A 212 12.40 15.26 16.52
CA GLU A 212 12.27 16.72 16.69
C GLU A 212 12.01 17.09 18.16
N GLY A 213 11.04 16.43 18.79
CA GLY A 213 10.65 16.65 20.17
C GLY A 213 11.76 16.42 21.19
N VAL A 214 12.52 15.33 21.02
CA VAL A 214 13.68 15.00 21.86
C VAL A 214 14.77 16.07 21.71
N LEU A 215 15.04 16.53 20.48
CA LEU A 215 16.04 17.57 20.23
C LEU A 215 15.65 18.92 20.84
N TRP A 216 14.37 19.32 20.80
CA TRP A 216 13.90 20.53 21.47
C TRP A 216 14.12 20.52 22.99
N ARG A 217 14.17 19.33 23.61
CA ARG A 217 14.42 19.18 25.05
C ARG A 217 15.92 19.16 25.41
N ALA A 218 16.82 19.09 24.42
CA ALA A 218 18.27 18.95 24.61
C ALA A 218 19.03 20.30 24.73
N GLY A 219 18.36 21.37 25.18
CA GLY A 219 18.96 22.70 25.37
C GLY A 219 19.11 23.52 24.08
N LEU A 220 19.88 24.62 24.13
CA LEU A 220 19.95 25.62 23.05
C LEU A 220 20.43 25.06 21.70
N LEU A 221 21.49 24.25 21.71
CA LEU A 221 22.01 23.60 20.50
C LEU A 221 21.04 22.55 19.95
N GLY A 222 20.36 21.80 20.83
CA GLY A 222 19.29 20.87 20.45
C GLY A 222 18.10 21.58 19.81
N ALA A 223 17.67 22.71 20.37
CA ALA A 223 16.61 23.55 19.83
C ALA A 223 16.94 24.12 18.44
N LEU A 224 18.19 24.58 18.22
CA LEU A 224 18.67 25.03 16.91
C LEU A 224 18.65 23.90 15.87
N LEU A 225 19.13 22.70 16.25
CA LEU A 225 19.07 21.52 15.39
C LEU A 225 17.63 21.10 15.12
N ALA A 226 16.76 21.11 16.13
CA ALA A 226 15.36 20.80 15.97
C ALA A 226 14.67 21.78 15.02
N ALA A 227 14.96 23.08 15.10
CA ALA A 227 14.43 24.09 14.17
C ALA A 227 14.89 23.86 12.72
N LEU A 228 16.18 23.54 12.52
CA LEU A 228 16.73 23.19 11.21
C LEU A 228 16.07 21.92 10.65
N PHE A 229 15.96 20.88 11.47
CA PHE A 229 15.33 19.63 11.10
C PHE A 229 13.83 19.76 10.86
N SER A 230 13.15 20.63 11.59
CA SER A 230 11.73 20.90 11.41
C SER A 230 11.40 21.32 9.97
N LEU A 231 12.30 22.08 9.33
CA LEU A 231 12.17 22.44 7.91
C LEU A 231 12.41 21.22 7.00
N LEU A 232 13.43 20.41 7.30
CA LEU A 232 13.76 19.21 6.53
C LEU A 232 12.69 18.12 6.65
N PHE A 233 12.13 17.94 7.84
CA PHE A 233 11.08 16.97 8.16
C PHE A 233 9.73 17.33 7.56
N GLN A 234 9.54 18.56 7.05
CA GLN A 234 8.31 18.93 6.35
C GLN A 234 7.99 17.98 5.18
N ALA A 235 9.03 17.50 4.49
CA ALA A 235 8.92 16.51 3.42
C ALA A 235 8.45 15.12 3.89
N VAL A 236 8.54 14.85 5.20
CA VAL A 236 8.18 13.59 5.86
C VAL A 236 6.84 13.70 6.58
N TYR A 237 6.52 14.88 7.13
CA TYR A 237 5.26 15.13 7.83
C TYR A 237 4.05 15.16 6.90
N LEU A 238 4.16 15.79 5.73
CA LEU A 238 3.02 15.91 4.82
C LEU A 238 2.58 14.53 4.28
N PRO A 239 3.47 13.64 3.78
CA PRO A 239 3.08 12.28 3.40
C PRO A 239 2.48 11.47 4.55
N ALA A 240 2.95 11.65 5.79
CA ALA A 240 2.39 10.99 6.96
C ALA A 240 0.94 11.43 7.24
N ILE A 241 0.66 12.73 7.14
CA ILE A 241 -0.71 13.27 7.28
C ILE A 241 -1.61 12.75 6.15
N LEU A 242 -1.13 12.73 4.91
CA LEU A 242 -1.87 12.19 3.77
C LEU A 242 -2.19 10.70 3.95
N ALA A 243 -1.24 9.92 4.45
CA ALA A 243 -1.45 8.51 4.78
C ALA A 243 -2.45 8.32 5.93
N GLY A 244 -2.37 9.17 6.97
CA GLY A 244 -3.35 9.21 8.05
C GLY A 244 -4.76 9.50 7.54
N HIS A 245 -4.91 10.44 6.61
CA HIS A 245 -6.19 10.74 5.99
C HIS A 245 -6.71 9.55 5.18
N LEU A 246 -5.86 8.87 4.40
CA LEU A 246 -6.27 7.66 3.70
C LEU A 246 -6.69 6.55 4.66
N LEU A 247 -5.98 6.37 5.78
CA LEU A 247 -6.36 5.40 6.82
C LEU A 247 -7.74 5.71 7.40
N ILE A 248 -7.98 6.93 7.87
CA ILE A 248 -9.27 7.30 8.49
C ILE A 248 -10.40 7.29 7.45
N ALA A 249 -10.16 7.78 6.24
CA ALA A 249 -11.16 7.71 5.17
C ALA A 249 -11.48 6.26 4.80
N SER A 250 -10.47 5.38 4.79
CA SER A 250 -10.68 3.97 4.45
C SER A 250 -11.57 3.24 5.45
N THR A 251 -11.49 3.54 6.75
CA THR A 251 -12.35 2.89 7.75
C THR A 251 -13.82 3.24 7.52
N LEU A 252 -14.11 4.51 7.20
CA LEU A 252 -15.45 4.97 6.84
C LEU A 252 -15.95 4.35 5.53
N LEU A 253 -15.11 4.36 4.49
CA LEU A 253 -15.47 3.92 3.13
C LEU A 253 -15.46 2.39 2.97
N ALA A 254 -14.83 1.66 3.87
CA ALA A 254 -14.82 0.20 3.86
C ALA A 254 -16.02 -0.41 4.58
N ALA A 255 -16.56 0.29 5.60
CA ALA A 255 -17.69 -0.21 6.40
C ALA A 255 -18.89 -0.56 5.51
N THR A 256 -19.23 0.31 4.55
CA THR A 256 -20.33 0.10 3.60
C THR A 256 -20.05 -1.01 2.59
N ARG A 257 -18.79 -1.13 2.16
CA ARG A 257 -18.38 -2.17 1.20
C ARG A 257 -18.35 -3.56 1.85
N LEU A 258 -17.91 -3.65 3.10
CA LEU A 258 -18.00 -4.85 3.94
C LEU A 258 -19.44 -5.25 4.22
N ALA A 259 -20.31 -4.28 4.56
CA ALA A 259 -21.73 -4.55 4.77
C ALA A 259 -22.42 -5.10 3.52
N LYS A 260 -22.09 -4.55 2.33
CA LYS A 260 -22.55 -5.09 1.04
C LYS A 260 -21.99 -6.49 0.73
N ALA A 261 -20.73 -6.75 1.12
CA ALA A 261 -20.07 -8.04 0.92
C ALA A 261 -20.58 -9.13 1.91
N GLY A 262 -21.01 -8.73 3.10
CA GLY A 262 -21.52 -9.59 4.18
C GLY A 262 -22.84 -10.30 3.89
N GLY A 263 -23.53 -9.97 2.79
CA GLY A 263 -24.69 -10.72 2.30
C GLY A 263 -24.36 -12.11 1.72
N GLY A 264 -23.15 -12.62 1.89
CA GLY A 264 -22.67 -13.92 1.41
C GLY A 264 -22.28 -14.90 2.54
N ARG A 265 -22.28 -16.20 2.25
CA ARG A 265 -21.91 -17.28 3.21
C ARG A 265 -20.43 -17.19 3.57
N TRP A 266 -20.10 -17.07 4.85
CA TRP A 266 -18.73 -17.20 5.36
C TRP A 266 -18.66 -18.40 6.33
N ARG A 267 -17.78 -19.38 6.07
CA ARG A 267 -17.66 -20.63 6.83
C ARG A 267 -18.99 -21.37 7.09
N GLY A 268 -19.84 -21.50 6.07
CA GLY A 268 -21.10 -22.26 6.19
C GLY A 268 -22.19 -21.64 7.07
N ARG A 269 -21.89 -20.59 7.85
CA ARG A 269 -22.90 -19.78 8.56
C ARG A 269 -23.32 -18.61 7.68
N ARG A 270 -24.64 -18.39 7.59
CA ARG A 270 -25.21 -17.14 7.08
C ARG A 270 -24.74 -16.05 8.04
N TRP A 271 -23.76 -15.24 7.62
CA TRP A 271 -23.64 -13.89 8.19
C TRP A 271 -24.98 -13.20 7.92
N VAL A 272 -25.49 -12.48 8.92
CA VAL A 272 -26.83 -11.90 8.99
C VAL A 272 -27.17 -11.22 7.67
N ALA A 273 -27.76 -11.99 6.75
CA ALA A 273 -28.41 -11.48 5.58
C ALA A 273 -29.75 -10.96 6.08
N SER A 274 -30.17 -9.81 5.56
CA SER A 274 -31.49 -9.18 5.74
C SER A 274 -31.74 -8.40 7.03
N VAL A 275 -31.17 -7.21 7.15
CA VAL A 275 -31.87 -6.15 7.91
C VAL A 275 -32.03 -4.86 7.10
N VAL A 276 -31.09 -4.54 6.20
CA VAL A 276 -31.10 -3.26 5.48
C VAL A 276 -31.10 -3.49 3.96
N ASP A 277 -32.08 -2.89 3.28
CA ASP A 277 -32.27 -2.92 1.83
C ASP A 277 -31.00 -2.44 1.10
N LEU A 278 -30.73 -3.02 -0.08
CA LEU A 278 -29.58 -2.70 -0.92
C LEU A 278 -29.62 -1.23 -1.35
N THR A 279 -30.83 -0.66 -1.47
CA THR A 279 -31.11 0.77 -1.66
C THR A 279 -30.58 1.63 -0.52
N ALA A 280 -30.85 1.24 0.74
CA ALA A 280 -30.39 1.97 1.90
C ALA A 280 -28.86 1.92 2.02
N TRP A 281 -28.22 0.79 1.70
CA TRP A 281 -26.76 0.71 1.66
C TRP A 281 -26.12 1.56 0.56
N THR A 282 -26.75 1.70 -0.60
CA THR A 282 -26.24 2.61 -1.65
C THR A 282 -26.36 4.08 -1.26
N VAL A 283 -27.47 4.46 -0.61
CA VAL A 283 -27.66 5.82 -0.09
C VAL A 283 -26.67 6.12 1.04
N LEU A 284 -26.47 5.17 1.96
CA LEU A 284 -25.50 5.30 3.05
C LEU A 284 -24.05 5.38 2.55
N SER A 285 -23.66 4.57 1.55
CA SER A 285 -22.37 4.69 0.87
C SER A 285 -22.17 6.09 0.30
N ALA A 286 -23.18 6.64 -0.37
CA ALA A 286 -23.08 7.97 -0.96
C ALA A 286 -22.98 9.06 0.11
N ALA A 287 -23.72 8.93 1.22
CA ALA A 287 -23.65 9.84 2.35
C ALA A 287 -22.26 9.81 3.02
N LEU A 288 -21.73 8.62 3.32
CA LEU A 288 -20.40 8.48 3.92
C LEU A 288 -19.27 8.92 2.98
N ALA A 289 -19.42 8.66 1.68
CA ALA A 289 -18.48 9.13 0.68
C ALA A 289 -18.51 10.67 0.54
N ALA A 290 -19.66 11.31 0.75
CA ALA A 290 -19.75 12.77 0.80
C ALA A 290 -19.03 13.37 2.02
N THR A 291 -18.99 12.66 3.15
CA THR A 291 -18.27 13.08 4.37
C THR A 291 -16.76 12.78 4.37
N ALA A 292 -16.26 12.10 3.34
CA ALA A 292 -14.84 11.81 3.14
C ALA A 292 -14.38 12.23 1.73
N ARG A 293 -15.03 13.26 1.16
CA ARG A 293 -14.85 13.64 -0.24
C ARG A 293 -13.41 14.06 -0.54
N ALA A 294 -12.72 14.73 0.38
CA ALA A 294 -11.36 15.22 0.21
C ALA A 294 -10.30 14.12 0.16
N VAL A 295 -10.69 12.84 0.35
CA VAL A 295 -9.83 11.68 0.14
C VAL A 295 -9.22 11.62 -1.27
N TRP A 296 -9.82 12.31 -2.26
CA TRP A 296 -9.26 12.42 -3.60
C TRP A 296 -7.85 13.04 -3.61
N ILE A 297 -7.55 13.94 -2.67
CA ILE A 297 -6.25 14.62 -2.60
C ILE A 297 -5.14 13.62 -2.24
N PRO A 298 -5.17 12.92 -1.10
CA PRO A 298 -4.12 11.95 -0.80
C PRO A 298 -4.12 10.77 -1.78
N LEU A 299 -5.26 10.41 -2.40
CA LEU A 299 -5.30 9.40 -3.47
C LEU A 299 -4.52 9.85 -4.71
N THR A 300 -4.74 11.07 -5.20
CA THR A 300 -4.02 11.59 -6.37
C THR A 300 -2.52 11.68 -6.09
N VAL A 301 -2.12 12.15 -4.90
CA VAL A 301 -0.71 12.15 -4.49
C VAL A 301 -0.16 10.74 -4.45
N GLY A 302 -0.89 9.77 -3.88
CA GLY A 302 -0.48 8.37 -3.83
C GLY A 302 -0.33 7.72 -5.21
N PHE A 303 -1.20 8.03 -6.19
CA PHE A 303 -1.03 7.53 -7.56
C PHE A 303 0.20 8.10 -8.27
N VAL A 304 0.59 9.34 -7.94
CA VAL A 304 1.79 9.96 -8.50
C VAL A 304 3.04 9.61 -7.66
N ALA A 305 2.88 9.01 -6.48
CA ALA A 305 3.99 8.74 -5.56
C ALA A 305 5.04 7.78 -6.12
N ASP A 306 4.67 6.79 -6.96
CA ASP A 306 5.65 5.94 -7.65
C ASP A 306 6.50 6.75 -8.65
N ALA A 307 5.90 7.72 -9.35
CA ALA A 307 6.65 8.61 -10.24
C ALA A 307 7.56 9.56 -9.44
N LEU A 308 7.09 10.08 -8.31
CA LEU A 308 7.91 10.89 -7.39
C LEU A 308 9.08 10.09 -6.82
N LEU A 309 8.84 8.82 -6.44
CA LEU A 309 9.88 7.92 -5.96
C LEU A 309 10.95 7.71 -7.03
N MET A 310 10.56 7.54 -8.30
CA MET A 310 11.52 7.43 -9.40
C MET A 310 12.38 8.68 -9.57
N VAL A 311 11.77 9.87 -9.52
CA VAL A 311 12.53 11.14 -9.54
C VAL A 311 13.49 11.22 -8.37
N LEU A 312 13.04 10.84 -7.17
CA LEU A 312 13.88 10.83 -5.97
C LEU A 312 15.04 9.84 -6.09
N THR A 313 14.81 8.64 -6.66
CA THR A 313 15.88 7.67 -6.92
C THR A 313 16.87 8.16 -7.99
N ALA A 314 16.42 8.90 -9.00
CA ALA A 314 17.31 9.49 -10.00
C ALA A 314 18.20 10.59 -9.39
N LEU A 315 17.70 11.29 -8.37
CA LEU A 315 18.45 12.26 -7.57
C LEU A 315 19.29 11.63 -6.45
N ALA A 316 19.25 10.30 -6.29
CA ALA A 316 19.95 9.60 -5.21
C ALA A 316 21.44 9.97 -5.05
N PRO A 317 22.24 10.19 -6.12
CA PRO A 317 23.64 10.60 -5.96
C PRO A 317 23.79 11.97 -5.29
N VAL A 318 22.93 12.93 -5.65
CA VAL A 318 22.90 14.26 -5.05
C VAL A 318 22.43 14.18 -3.60
N VAL A 319 21.38 13.39 -3.35
CA VAL A 319 20.85 13.16 -2.01
C VAL A 319 21.89 12.49 -1.11
N ALA A 320 22.61 11.48 -1.59
CA ALA A 320 23.67 10.80 -0.84
C ALA A 320 24.81 11.75 -0.45
N THR A 321 25.20 12.65 -1.37
CA THR A 321 26.22 13.66 -1.08
C THR A 321 25.74 14.64 0.01
N ALA A 322 24.49 15.09 -0.06
CA ALA A 322 23.90 15.94 0.97
C ALA A 322 23.80 15.24 2.33
N VAL A 323 23.41 13.95 2.36
CA VAL A 323 23.36 13.12 3.57
C VAL A 323 24.73 13.04 4.23
N LEU A 324 25.79 12.77 3.45
CA LEU A 324 27.15 12.66 3.96
C LEU A 324 27.65 13.97 4.56
N VAL A 325 27.40 15.10 3.87
CA VAL A 325 27.80 16.43 4.36
C VAL A 325 27.05 16.79 5.65
N ILE A 326 25.73 16.62 5.68
CA ILE A 326 24.91 16.92 6.86
C ILE A 326 25.24 15.98 8.01
N GLY A 327 25.44 14.69 7.73
CA GLY A 327 25.88 13.70 8.71
C GLY A 327 27.23 14.06 9.33
N ALA A 328 28.21 14.48 8.52
CA ALA A 328 29.52 14.91 9.00
C ALA A 328 29.43 16.15 9.90
N ILE A 329 28.64 17.16 9.50
CA ILE A 329 28.40 18.36 10.31
C ILE A 329 27.78 18.00 11.67
N ILE A 330 26.87 17.04 11.69
CA ILE A 330 26.16 16.66 12.91
C ILE A 330 27.01 15.80 13.83
N ILE A 331 27.81 14.88 13.29
CA ILE A 331 28.81 14.15 14.07
C ILE A 331 29.80 15.14 14.69
N LEU A 332 30.25 16.14 13.93
CA LEU A 332 31.12 17.20 14.45
C LEU A 332 30.45 17.99 15.59
N LEU A 333 29.19 18.40 15.42
CA LEU A 333 28.42 19.08 16.47
C LEU A 333 28.21 18.20 17.72
N LEU A 334 28.00 16.91 17.54
CA LEU A 334 27.85 15.95 18.64
C LEU A 334 29.15 15.75 19.42
N LEU A 335 30.29 15.68 18.72
CA LEU A 335 31.61 15.60 19.34
C LEU A 335 31.96 16.87 20.12
N LEU A 336 31.44 18.03 19.69
CA LEU A 336 31.68 19.32 20.32
C LEU A 336 30.74 19.65 21.49
N SER A 337 29.64 18.90 21.69
CA SER A 337 28.62 19.23 22.70
C SER A 337 28.40 18.10 23.71
N ARG A 338 28.72 18.37 24.98
CA ARG A 338 28.27 17.55 26.12
C ARG A 338 26.75 17.61 26.35
N SER A 339 26.09 18.69 25.95
CA SER A 339 24.64 18.89 26.14
C SER A 339 23.75 17.94 25.34
N LEU A 340 24.27 17.33 24.27
CA LEU A 340 23.53 16.39 23.42
C LEU A 340 23.66 14.93 23.89
N GLN A 341 24.41 14.64 24.96
CA GLN A 341 24.64 13.27 25.45
C GLN A 341 23.35 12.55 25.84
N SER A 342 22.38 13.25 26.43
CA SER A 342 21.07 12.70 26.79
C SER A 342 20.16 12.41 25.59
N ALA A 343 20.51 12.92 24.40
CA ALA A 343 19.71 12.81 23.18
C ALA A 343 20.47 12.12 22.03
N TRP A 344 21.58 11.43 22.31
CA TRP A 344 22.46 10.86 21.29
C TRP A 344 21.74 9.98 20.26
N GLY A 345 20.83 9.09 20.70
CA GLY A 345 20.08 8.24 19.77
C GLY A 345 19.25 9.04 18.77
N ALA A 346 18.54 10.07 19.23
CA ALA A 346 17.72 10.93 18.38
C ALA A 346 18.59 11.84 17.51
N ALA A 347 19.69 12.39 18.04
CA ALA A 347 20.58 13.28 17.31
C ALA A 347 21.37 12.57 16.21
N ILE A 348 21.67 11.27 16.38
CA ILE A 348 22.31 10.44 15.36
C ILE A 348 21.29 9.99 14.31
N ALA A 349 20.04 9.67 14.70
CA ALA A 349 19.03 9.18 13.77
C ALA A 349 18.33 10.30 12.97
N ALA A 350 18.08 11.45 13.59
CA ALA A 350 17.40 12.62 13.00
C ALA A 350 17.96 13.08 11.64
N PRO A 351 19.28 13.08 11.39
CA PRO A 351 19.86 13.42 10.09
C PRO A 351 19.42 12.51 8.96
N PHE A 352 19.17 11.23 9.23
CA PHE A 352 18.89 10.24 8.19
C PHE A 352 17.41 10.19 7.81
N ILE A 353 16.52 10.57 8.74
CA ILE A 353 15.06 10.52 8.56
C ILE A 353 14.56 11.35 7.36
N PRO A 354 15.02 12.59 7.07
CA PRO A 354 14.58 13.36 5.90
C PRO A 354 15.02 12.74 4.57
N PHE A 355 15.95 11.79 4.58
CA PHE A 355 16.50 11.18 3.38
C PHE A 355 15.99 9.76 3.14
N LEU A 356 15.93 8.94 4.20
CA LEU A 356 15.38 7.59 4.13
C LEU A 356 13.85 7.57 4.27
N GLY A 357 13.28 8.54 4.98
CA GLY A 357 11.85 8.64 5.23
C GLY A 357 11.03 8.87 3.95
N PRO A 358 11.33 9.88 3.12
CA PRO A 358 10.53 10.15 1.93
C PRO A 358 10.45 8.98 0.93
N PRO A 359 11.53 8.25 0.60
CA PRO A 359 11.41 7.05 -0.25
C PRO A 359 10.47 5.99 0.34
N ILE A 360 10.59 5.70 1.63
CA ILE A 360 9.75 4.70 2.32
C ILE A 360 8.29 5.17 2.34
N GLN A 361 8.06 6.44 2.62
CA GLN A 361 6.72 7.03 2.65
C GLN A 361 6.08 7.12 1.28
N LEU A 362 6.82 7.50 0.22
CA LEU A 362 6.29 7.53 -1.13
C LEU A 362 5.92 6.13 -1.62
N TRP A 363 6.80 5.15 -1.38
CA TRP A 363 6.52 3.75 -1.72
C TRP A 363 5.28 3.23 -0.97
N SER A 364 5.22 3.45 0.35
CA SER A 364 4.07 3.00 1.15
C SER A 364 2.79 3.75 0.80
N LEU A 365 2.85 5.06 0.53
CA LEU A 365 1.71 5.86 0.10
C LEU A 365 1.16 5.41 -1.26
N ALA A 366 2.02 5.02 -2.20
CA ALA A 366 1.59 4.44 -3.48
C ALA A 366 0.81 3.14 -3.27
N ARG A 367 1.36 2.22 -2.47
CA ARG A 367 0.71 0.93 -2.14
C ARG A 367 -0.56 1.13 -1.34
N LEU A 368 -0.58 2.09 -0.42
CA LEU A 368 -1.75 2.49 0.35
C LEU A 368 -2.87 2.99 -0.58
N ALA A 369 -2.58 3.91 -1.50
CA ALA A 369 -3.57 4.43 -2.43
C ALA A 369 -4.17 3.30 -3.31
N HIS A 370 -3.34 2.37 -3.77
CA HIS A 370 -3.80 1.21 -4.52
C HIS A 370 -4.69 0.28 -3.67
N ALA A 371 -4.32 0.04 -2.42
CA ALA A 371 -5.09 -0.77 -1.49
C ALA A 371 -6.44 -0.11 -1.15
N VAL A 372 -6.45 1.19 -0.85
CA VAL A 372 -7.68 1.96 -0.57
C VAL A 372 -8.60 1.94 -1.79
N TRP A 373 -8.07 2.23 -2.98
CA TRP A 373 -8.85 2.26 -4.22
C TRP A 373 -9.50 0.92 -4.56
N SER A 374 -8.79 -0.18 -4.33
CA SER A 374 -9.30 -1.53 -4.63
C SER A 374 -10.25 -2.08 -3.58
N SER A 375 -10.15 -1.65 -2.32
CA SER A 375 -10.86 -2.25 -1.18
C SER A 375 -11.98 -1.41 -0.57
N THR A 376 -12.12 -0.13 -0.95
CA THR A 376 -13.10 0.80 -0.35
C THR A 376 -13.98 1.48 -1.40
N ASP A 377 -14.99 2.24 -0.97
CA ASP A 377 -15.82 3.09 -1.85
C ASP A 377 -15.10 4.41 -2.27
N ALA A 378 -13.76 4.46 -2.27
CA ALA A 378 -12.96 5.65 -2.60
C ALA A 378 -13.27 6.27 -3.98
N ALA A 379 -13.54 5.45 -4.99
CA ALA A 379 -13.93 5.94 -6.31
C ALA A 379 -15.31 6.63 -6.30
N LEU A 380 -16.23 6.20 -5.43
CA LEU A 380 -17.50 6.91 -5.22
C LEU A 380 -17.25 8.28 -4.56
N ALA A 381 -16.36 8.35 -3.57
CA ALA A 381 -15.97 9.61 -2.94
C ALA A 381 -15.34 10.60 -3.95
N LEU A 382 -14.50 10.11 -4.87
CA LEU A 382 -13.95 10.92 -5.96
C LEU A 382 -15.07 11.45 -6.89
N LEU A 383 -16.01 10.61 -7.30
CA LEU A 383 -17.13 11.02 -8.14
C LEU A 383 -17.98 12.10 -7.45
N ILE A 384 -18.26 11.92 -6.16
CA ILE A 384 -18.99 12.92 -5.36
C ILE A 384 -18.19 14.21 -5.22
N ALA A 385 -16.87 14.14 -5.07
CA ALA A 385 -16.02 15.33 -5.06
C ALA A 385 -16.10 16.11 -6.38
N ILE A 386 -16.07 15.42 -7.52
CA ILE A 386 -16.24 16.04 -8.85
C ILE A 386 -17.63 16.69 -8.96
N VAL A 387 -18.69 15.97 -8.56
CA VAL A 387 -20.05 16.53 -8.53
C VAL A 387 -20.12 17.75 -7.61
N GLY A 388 -19.43 17.74 -6.47
CA GLY A 388 -19.39 18.88 -5.56
C GLY A 388 -18.66 20.10 -6.14
N VAL A 389 -17.61 19.89 -6.93
CA VAL A 389 -16.96 20.96 -7.69
C VAL A 389 -17.94 21.53 -8.73
N VAL A 390 -18.62 20.68 -9.50
CA VAL A 390 -19.62 21.13 -10.49
C VAL A 390 -20.77 21.87 -9.81
N ALA A 391 -21.30 21.36 -8.69
CA ALA A 391 -22.37 22.00 -7.94
C ALA A 391 -21.95 23.37 -7.38
N ARG A 392 -20.68 23.55 -7.00
CA ARG A 392 -20.14 24.83 -6.51
C ARG A 392 -20.08 25.89 -7.62
N PHE A 393 -19.67 25.51 -8.82
CA PHE A 393 -19.46 26.47 -9.92
C PHE A 393 -20.66 26.59 -10.87
N ALA A 394 -21.53 25.59 -10.90
CA ALA A 394 -22.67 25.51 -11.79
C ALA A 394 -23.81 24.69 -11.15
N GLU A 395 -24.34 25.19 -10.04
CA GLU A 395 -25.49 24.60 -9.34
C GLU A 395 -26.66 24.23 -10.28
N PRO A 396 -27.06 25.06 -11.27
CA PRO A 396 -28.13 24.71 -12.20
C PRO A 396 -27.80 23.48 -13.06
N LEU A 397 -26.54 23.32 -13.48
CA LEU A 397 -26.10 22.14 -14.25
C LEU A 397 -26.12 20.88 -13.39
N ALA A 398 -25.72 20.98 -12.12
CA ALA A 398 -25.79 19.86 -11.19
C ALA A 398 -27.24 19.44 -10.92
N ALA A 399 -28.15 20.40 -10.74
CA ALA A 399 -29.58 20.13 -10.57
C ALA A 399 -30.21 19.51 -11.84
N LEU A 400 -29.86 20.01 -13.02
CA LEU A 400 -30.30 19.45 -14.30
C LEU A 400 -29.79 18.01 -14.49
N ALA A 401 -28.53 17.75 -14.16
CA ALA A 401 -27.96 16.41 -14.23
C ALA A 401 -28.66 15.44 -13.25
N LEU A 402 -29.00 15.90 -12.05
CA LEU A 402 -29.76 15.12 -11.08
C LEU A 402 -31.19 14.83 -11.59
N ALA A 403 -31.87 15.81 -12.17
CA ALA A 403 -33.17 15.61 -12.80
C ALA A 403 -33.09 14.61 -13.97
N GLY A 404 -32.05 14.71 -14.80
CA GLY A 404 -31.77 13.76 -15.87
C GLY A 404 -31.55 12.34 -15.35
N LEU A 405 -30.83 12.16 -14.24
CA LEU A 405 -30.68 10.87 -13.57
C LEU A 405 -32.04 10.28 -13.15
N TRP A 406 -32.91 11.08 -12.53
CA TRP A 406 -34.25 10.64 -12.15
C TRP A 406 -35.09 10.23 -13.37
N VAL A 407 -35.05 11.00 -14.45
CA VAL A 407 -35.79 10.70 -15.69
C VAL A 407 -35.27 9.41 -16.34
N VAL A 408 -33.96 9.29 -16.54
CA VAL A 408 -33.35 8.11 -17.19
C VAL A 408 -33.57 6.86 -16.36
N PHE A 409 -33.25 6.88 -15.07
CA PHE A 409 -33.43 5.70 -14.23
C PHE A 409 -34.90 5.41 -13.92
N GLY A 410 -35.79 6.40 -13.95
CA GLY A 410 -37.24 6.21 -13.92
C GLY A 410 -37.76 5.48 -15.17
N MET A 411 -37.28 5.86 -16.36
CA MET A 411 -37.59 5.14 -17.60
C MET A 411 -37.06 3.70 -17.57
N VAL A 412 -35.83 3.49 -17.09
CA VAL A 412 -35.25 2.14 -16.95
C VAL A 412 -36.04 1.30 -15.95
N ALA A 413 -36.39 1.86 -14.78
CA ALA A 413 -37.19 1.16 -13.76
C ALA A 413 -38.57 0.77 -14.30
N SER A 414 -39.21 1.67 -15.05
CA SER A 414 -40.50 1.42 -15.70
C SER A 414 -40.39 0.32 -16.76
N ALA A 415 -39.40 0.41 -17.65
CA ALA A 415 -39.18 -0.56 -18.72
C ALA A 415 -38.80 -1.95 -18.21
N SER A 416 -37.95 -2.03 -17.18
CA SER A 416 -37.51 -3.31 -16.62
C SER A 416 -38.43 -3.86 -15.52
N LYS A 417 -39.43 -3.08 -15.09
CA LYS A 417 -40.28 -3.35 -13.91
C LYS A 417 -39.47 -3.65 -12.63
N ASP A 418 -38.27 -3.06 -12.51
CA ASP A 418 -37.40 -3.25 -11.34
C ASP A 418 -37.17 -1.90 -10.63
N TRP A 419 -37.83 -1.74 -9.48
CA TRP A 419 -37.73 -0.52 -8.66
C TRP A 419 -36.35 -0.31 -8.06
N ARG A 420 -35.46 -1.32 -8.07
CA ARG A 420 -34.09 -1.18 -7.55
C ARG A 420 -33.25 -0.19 -8.33
N TRP A 421 -33.64 0.16 -9.57
CA TRP A 421 -32.95 1.20 -10.35
C TRP A 421 -33.02 2.58 -9.71
N PHE A 422 -34.04 2.87 -8.90
CA PHE A 422 -34.15 4.15 -8.16
C PHE A 422 -33.06 4.35 -7.10
N ARG A 423 -32.31 3.30 -6.73
CA ARG A 423 -31.19 3.41 -5.78
C ARG A 423 -30.11 4.40 -6.24
N ILE A 424 -29.91 4.53 -7.55
CA ILE A 424 -28.89 5.39 -8.15
C ILE A 424 -29.28 6.86 -8.03
N PRO A 425 -30.46 7.31 -8.54
CA PRO A 425 -30.89 8.69 -8.37
C PRO A 425 -31.14 9.06 -6.90
N LEU A 426 -31.57 8.13 -6.04
CA LEU A 426 -31.67 8.35 -4.60
C LEU A 426 -30.30 8.61 -3.95
N ALA A 427 -29.30 7.78 -4.26
CA ALA A 427 -27.93 7.97 -3.78
C ALA A 427 -27.31 9.29 -4.27
N ALA A 428 -27.53 9.63 -5.54
CA ALA A 428 -27.10 10.91 -6.10
C ALA A 428 -27.80 12.11 -5.43
N SER A 429 -29.10 11.99 -5.15
CA SER A 429 -29.87 13.04 -4.46
C SER A 429 -29.38 13.23 -3.02
N ALA A 430 -29.08 12.14 -2.31
CA ALA A 430 -28.52 12.21 -0.97
C ALA A 430 -27.13 12.88 -0.95
N ALA A 431 -26.24 12.49 -1.87
CA ALA A 431 -24.94 13.13 -2.02
C ALA A 431 -25.07 14.61 -2.37
N PHE A 432 -25.93 14.96 -3.34
CA PHE A 432 -26.19 16.35 -3.72
C PHE A 432 -26.74 17.16 -2.55
N ALA A 433 -27.70 16.62 -1.79
CA ALA A 433 -28.27 17.31 -0.63
C ALA A 433 -27.23 17.58 0.46
N ILE A 434 -26.35 16.63 0.77
CA ILE A 434 -25.27 16.79 1.76
C ILE A 434 -24.28 17.88 1.31
N VAL A 435 -23.93 17.86 0.02
CA VAL A 435 -22.98 18.81 -0.56
C VAL A 435 -23.58 20.22 -0.66
N ALA A 436 -24.80 20.36 -1.18
CA ALA A 436 -25.48 21.63 -1.40
C ALA A 436 -25.90 22.32 -0.09
N ARG A 437 -26.37 21.55 0.92
CA ARG A 437 -26.74 22.11 2.24
C ARG A 437 -25.55 22.44 3.13
N GLY A 438 -24.32 22.17 2.67
CA GLY A 438 -23.11 22.44 3.44
C GLY A 438 -22.96 21.57 4.68
N TRP A 439 -23.69 20.45 4.77
CA TRP A 439 -23.57 19.44 5.83
C TRP A 439 -22.35 18.53 5.62
N GLY A 440 -21.72 18.59 4.45
CA GLY A 440 -20.51 17.83 4.10
C GLY A 440 -19.23 18.40 4.71
N TYR A 441 -19.13 18.41 6.03
CA TYR A 441 -17.83 18.47 6.70
C TYR A 441 -17.03 17.22 6.33
N ASP A 442 -15.74 17.36 6.05
CA ASP A 442 -14.88 16.21 5.81
C ASP A 442 -14.35 15.67 7.14
N TRP A 443 -15.06 14.69 7.69
CA TRP A 443 -14.79 14.16 9.02
C TRP A 443 -13.46 13.40 9.05
N ALA A 444 -13.10 12.75 7.94
CA ALA A 444 -11.85 12.03 7.83
C ALA A 444 -10.67 13.01 7.85
N ALA A 445 -10.76 14.09 7.08
CA ALA A 445 -9.75 15.13 7.06
C ALA A 445 -9.62 15.83 8.43
N ARG A 446 -10.75 16.21 9.04
CA ARG A 446 -10.77 16.85 10.37
C ARG A 446 -10.14 15.96 11.44
N ALA A 447 -10.60 14.71 11.55
CA ALA A 447 -10.07 13.76 12.52
C ALA A 447 -8.57 13.53 12.34
N THR A 448 -8.09 13.50 11.08
CA THR A 448 -6.65 13.39 10.78
C THR A 448 -5.90 14.62 11.29
N ILE A 449 -6.36 15.82 10.94
CA ILE A 449 -5.70 17.06 11.36
C ILE A 449 -5.68 17.17 12.88
N ASP A 450 -6.78 16.87 13.56
CA ASP A 450 -6.87 16.93 15.01
C ASP A 450 -5.94 15.90 15.67
N ALA A 451 -5.90 14.67 15.16
CA ALA A 451 -4.98 13.63 15.65
C ALA A 451 -3.51 14.03 15.49
N PHE A 452 -3.11 14.55 14.33
CA PHE A 452 -1.74 14.99 14.08
C PHE A 452 -1.37 16.27 14.84
N THR A 453 -2.33 17.17 15.07
CA THR A 453 -2.13 18.37 15.90
C THR A 453 -1.94 17.96 17.37
N ALA A 454 -2.75 17.03 17.87
CA ALA A 454 -2.60 16.49 19.23
C ALA A 454 -1.26 15.76 19.39
N ALA A 455 -0.86 14.93 18.40
CA ALA A 455 0.43 14.27 18.40
C ALA A 455 1.59 15.29 18.40
N ALA A 456 1.48 16.37 17.60
CA ALA A 456 2.49 17.43 17.57
C ALA A 456 2.66 18.12 18.94
N GLN A 457 1.56 18.38 19.63
CA GLN A 457 1.57 18.98 20.98
C GLN A 457 2.20 18.02 22.00
N GLN A 458 1.78 16.74 22.01
CA GLN A 458 2.30 15.73 22.94
C GLN A 458 3.80 15.47 22.74
N LEU A 459 4.24 15.46 21.49
CA LEU A 459 5.63 15.21 21.12
C LEU A 459 6.51 16.47 21.17
N ASN A 460 5.95 17.67 21.39
CA ASN A 460 6.67 18.94 21.27
C ASN A 460 7.35 19.11 19.89
N ALA A 461 6.62 18.79 18.83
CA ALA A 461 7.09 18.78 17.44
C ALA A 461 6.42 19.91 16.62
N PRO A 462 6.93 21.15 16.67
CA PRO A 462 6.32 22.29 15.99
C PRO A 462 6.29 22.14 14.46
N GLY A 463 7.21 21.37 13.87
CA GLY A 463 7.18 21.04 12.44
C GLY A 463 5.93 20.28 12.04
N LEU A 464 5.56 19.27 12.84
CA LEU A 464 4.35 18.49 12.60
C LEU A 464 3.08 19.35 12.71
N ALA A 465 3.02 20.26 13.70
CA ALA A 465 1.90 21.19 13.85
C ALA A 465 1.77 22.13 12.64
N ARG A 466 2.90 22.63 12.11
CA ARG A 466 2.93 23.43 10.88
C ARG A 466 2.47 22.64 9.67
N ALA A 467 2.88 21.39 9.52
CA ALA A 467 2.43 20.51 8.44
C ALA A 467 0.91 20.25 8.52
N ALA A 468 0.37 19.99 9.70
CA ALA A 468 -1.08 19.83 9.91
C ALA A 468 -1.86 21.12 9.57
N THR A 469 -1.32 22.27 9.96
CA THR A 469 -1.91 23.59 9.62
C THR A 469 -1.84 23.87 8.12
N LEU A 470 -0.72 23.57 7.48
CA LEU A 470 -0.57 23.72 6.03
C LEU A 470 -1.57 22.82 5.29
N TYR A 471 -1.77 21.59 5.77
CA TYR A 471 -2.76 20.68 5.20
C TYR A 471 -4.20 21.16 5.38
N ARG A 472 -4.53 21.69 6.57
CA ARG A 472 -5.81 22.38 6.84
C ARG A 472 -6.05 23.50 5.84
N ASN A 473 -5.09 24.41 5.70
CA ASN A 473 -5.20 25.57 4.81
C ASN A 473 -5.37 25.16 3.35
N LEU A 474 -4.66 24.10 2.91
CA LEU A 474 -4.81 23.54 1.56
C LEU A 474 -6.25 23.04 1.33
N LEU A 475 -6.82 22.32 2.30
CA LEU A 475 -8.16 21.78 2.22
C LEU A 475 -9.23 22.88 2.20
N GLU A 476 -9.09 23.88 3.08
CA GLU A 476 -9.98 25.05 3.12
C GLU A 476 -9.92 25.86 1.81
N TRP A 477 -8.72 26.06 1.26
CA TRP A 477 -8.52 26.72 -0.04
C TRP A 477 -9.23 25.97 -1.18
N LEU A 478 -9.20 24.63 -1.15
CA LEU A 478 -9.94 23.77 -2.08
C LEU A 478 -11.46 23.76 -1.82
N GLY A 479 -11.95 24.48 -0.80
CA GLY A 479 -13.36 24.54 -0.41
C GLY A 479 -13.86 23.34 0.39
N THR A 480 -12.95 22.59 1.00
CA THR A 480 -13.31 21.55 1.95
C THR A 480 -13.65 22.21 3.29
N LYS A 481 -14.84 21.94 3.82
CA LYS A 481 -15.22 22.36 5.16
C LYS A 481 -14.73 21.30 6.15
N LEU A 482 -14.08 21.72 7.23
CA LEU A 482 -13.49 20.86 8.26
C LEU A 482 -14.25 20.94 9.58
#